data_AF-A0A7K1GP76-F1
#
_entry.id   AF-A0A7K1GP76-F1
#
_cell.length_a   1.000
_cell.length_b   1.000
_cell.length_c   1.000
_cell.angle_alpha   90.00
_cell.angle_beta   90.00
_cell.angle_gamma   90.00
#
_symmetry.space_group_name_H-M   'P 1'
#
loop_
_entity.id
_entity.type
_entity.pdbx_description
1 polymer ?
#
loop_
_entity_poly.entity_id
_entity_poly.type
_entity_poly.pdbx_seq_one_letter_code
_entity_poly.pdbx_strand_id
1 'polypeptide(L)' 'MGKVAFDQKGFETKKKELFSLKTEDLQNELFKIVYCTKEWVMENFLLTQDQVVKLNDQPKDFLKQLRIAPTEFCYN' A
#
# COMPACT_ATOMS: atom_id res chain seq x y z
N MET A 1 -6.56 -0.95 -12.11
CA MET A 1 -5.33 -0.13 -12.14
C MET A 1 -4.13 -1.05 -12.21
N GLY A 2 -3.05 -0.65 -12.89
CA GLY A 2 -1.83 -1.44 -12.96
C GLY A 2 -1.00 -1.36 -11.68
N LYS A 3 -0.11 -2.34 -11.47
CA LYS A 3 0.93 -2.24 -10.45
C LYS A 3 2.01 -1.25 -10.88
N VAL A 4 2.57 -0.51 -9.93
CA VAL A 4 3.67 0.45 -10.16
C VAL A 4 4.91 0.06 -9.37
N ALA A 5 6.07 0.64 -9.68
CA ALA A 5 7.29 0.38 -8.91
C ALA A 5 7.13 0.79 -7.44
N PHE A 6 7.72 0.02 -6.51
CA PHE A 6 7.74 0.34 -5.09
C PHE A 6 8.84 1.37 -4.77
N ASP A 7 8.62 2.59 -5.23
CA ASP A 7 9.48 3.75 -5.03
C ASP A 7 8.65 5.04 -4.93
N GLN A 8 9.30 6.17 -4.64
CA GLN A 8 8.62 7.46 -4.49
C GLN A 8 7.75 7.85 -5.69
N LYS A 9 8.19 7.53 -6.91
CA LYS A 9 7.45 7.87 -8.13
C LYS A 9 6.20 7.00 -8.28
N GLY A 10 6.30 5.71 -7.96
CA GLY A 10 5.14 4.82 -7.88
C GLY A 10 4.12 5.30 -6.85
N PHE A 11 4.57 5.73 -5.67
CA PHE A 11 3.70 6.30 -4.64
C PHE A 11 2.95 7.54 -5.12
N GLU A 12 3.64 8.51 -5.73
CA GLU A 12 2.97 9.69 -6.28
C GLU A 12 1.98 9.34 -7.40
N THR A 13 2.27 8.30 -8.18
CA THR A 13 1.34 7.80 -9.20
C THR A 13 0.07 7.24 -8.55
N LYS A 14 0.21 6.37 -7.54
CA LYS A 14 -0.93 5.82 -6.80
C LYS A 14 -1.73 6.89 -6.06
N LYS A 15 -1.07 7.89 -5.50
CA LYS A 15 -1.71 9.03 -4.87
C LYS A 15 -2.59 9.80 -5.86
N LYS A 16 -2.09 10.09 -7.07
CA LYS A 16 -2.88 10.74 -8.13
C LYS A 16 -4.07 9.87 -8.56
N GLU A 17 -3.85 8.57 -8.70
CA GLU A 17 -4.91 7.59 -9.00
C GLU A 17 -6.02 7.65 -7.95
N LEU A 18 -5.69 7.59 -6.66
CA LEU A 18 -6.65 7.69 -5.56
C LEU A 18 -7.48 8.98 -5.62
N PHE A 19 -6.84 10.13 -5.84
CA PHE A 19 -7.56 11.41 -5.94
C PHE A 19 -8.42 11.54 -7.20
N SER A 20 -8.25 10.67 -8.19
CA SER A 20 -9.10 10.63 -9.39
C SER A 20 -10.33 9.72 -9.23
N LEU A 21 -10.39 8.94 -8.16
CA LEU A 21 -11.51 8.04 -7.87
C LEU A 21 -12.75 8.81 -7.44
N LYS A 22 -13.91 8.19 -7.65
CA LYS A 22 -15.16 8.65 -7.04
C LYS A 22 -15.10 8.43 -5.53
N THR A 23 -15.89 9.18 -4.78
CA THR A 23 -15.87 9.16 -3.30
C THR A 23 -16.01 7.76 -2.70
N GLU A 24 -16.91 6.93 -3.22
CA GLU A 24 -17.13 5.57 -2.73
C GLU A 24 -15.90 4.67 -2.96
N ASP A 25 -15.35 4.69 -4.18
CA ASP A 25 -14.13 3.94 -4.52
C ASP A 25 -12.93 4.43 -3.71
N LEU A 26 -12.81 5.75 -3.50
CA LEU A 26 -11.77 6.34 -2.65
C LEU A 26 -11.90 5.88 -1.20
N GLN A 27 -13.11 5.85 -0.65
CA GLN A 27 -13.34 5.36 0.71
C GLN A 27 -12.94 3.89 0.87
N ASN A 28 -13.28 3.05 -0.11
CA ASN A 28 -12.90 1.64 -0.12
C ASN A 28 -11.37 1.46 -0.18
N GLU A 29 -10.69 2.24 -1.02
CA GLU A 29 -9.22 2.20 -1.11
C GLU A 29 -8.56 2.71 0.19
N LEU A 30 -9.06 3.79 0.78
CA LEU A 30 -8.57 4.30 2.05
C LEU A 30 -8.78 3.28 3.18
N PHE A 31 -9.92 2.59 3.20
CA PHE A 31 -10.17 1.52 4.16
C PHE A 31 -9.14 0.40 4.01
N LYS A 32 -8.87 -0.07 2.78
CA LYS A 32 -7.81 -1.05 2.53
C LYS A 32 -6.44 -0.54 2.95
N ILE A 33 -6.09 0.71 2.68
CA ILE A 33 -4.80 1.30 3.09
C ILE A 33 -4.67 1.28 4.62
N VAL A 34 -5.74 1.56 5.36
CA VAL A 34 -5.75 1.64 6.83
C VAL A 34 -5.76 0.26 7.48
N TYR A 35 -6.59 -0.67 7.00
CA TYR A 35 -6.87 -1.94 7.69
C TYR A 35 -6.25 -3.18 7.01
N CYS A 36 -5.86 -3.07 5.74
CA CYS A 36 -5.29 -4.14 4.92
C CYS A 36 -4.07 -3.63 4.13
N THR A 37 -3.20 -2.84 4.78
CA THR A 37 -2.10 -2.12 4.12
C THR A 37 -1.18 -3.07 3.35
N LYS A 38 -0.93 -4.26 3.91
CA LYS A 38 -0.06 -5.27 3.31
C LYS A 38 -0.63 -5.75 1.98
N GLU A 39 -1.90 -6.15 1.97
CA GLU A 39 -2.64 -6.59 0.79
C GLU A 39 -2.69 -5.46 -0.24
N TRP A 40 -3.02 -4.24 0.20
CA TRP A 40 -3.05 -3.07 -0.67
C TRP A 40 -1.70 -2.82 -1.34
N VAL A 41 -0.59 -2.95 -0.61
CA VAL A 41 0.76 -2.83 -1.16
C VAL A 41 1.05 -3.93 -2.18
N MET A 42 0.72 -5.19 -1.87
CA MET A 42 0.92 -6.30 -2.81
C MET A 42 0.06 -6.16 -4.07
N GLU A 43 -1.15 -5.62 -3.97
CA GLU A 43 -2.07 -5.39 -5.09
C GLU A 43 -1.61 -4.23 -5.99
N ASN A 44 -0.98 -3.20 -5.42
CA ASN A 44 -0.67 -1.95 -6.12
C ASN A 44 0.78 -1.77 -6.54
N PHE A 45 1.72 -2.54 -5.97
CA PHE A 45 3.14 -2.36 -6.24
C PHE A 45 3.83 -3.63 -6.76
N LEU A 46 4.78 -3.41 -7.66
CA LEU A 46 5.77 -4.39 -8.07
C LEU A 46 6.84 -4.46 -7.00
N LEU A 47 6.89 -5.60 -6.31
CA LEU A 47 7.86 -5.89 -5.27
C LEU A 47 8.87 -6.91 -5.81
N THR A 48 10.14 -6.70 -5.50
CA THR A 48 11.16 -7.76 -5.62
C THR A 48 10.91 -8.87 -4.61
N GLN A 49 11.47 -10.05 -4.84
CA GLN A 49 11.30 -11.18 -3.92
C GLN A 49 11.75 -10.84 -2.50
N ASP A 50 12.87 -10.13 -2.34
CA ASP A 50 13.38 -9.70 -1.04
C ASP A 50 12.42 -8.73 -0.34
N GLN A 51 11.78 -7.84 -1.09
CA GLN A 51 10.76 -6.92 -0.56
C GLN A 51 9.51 -7.68 -0.14
N VAL A 52 9.10 -8.72 -0.88
CA VAL A 52 7.98 -9.59 -0.48
C VAL A 52 8.29 -10.32 0.82
N VAL A 53 9.48 -10.90 0.94
CA VAL A 53 9.93 -11.58 2.17
C VAL A 53 9.93 -10.60 3.35
N LYS A 54 10.52 -9.41 3.20
CA LYS A 54 10.51 -8.38 4.24
C LYS A 54 9.11 -7.91 4.62
N LEU A 55 8.21 -7.74 3.65
CA LEU A 55 6.82 -7.38 3.89
C LEU A 55 6.05 -8.49 4.64
N ASN A 56 6.42 -9.76 4.46
CA ASN A 56 5.82 -10.88 5.20
C ASN A 56 6.38 -11.01 6.61
N ASP A 57 7.70 -10.94 6.77
CA ASP A 57 8.37 -11.22 8.04
C ASP A 57 8.35 -10.02 8.99
N GLN A 58 8.47 -8.81 8.45
CA GLN A 58 8.59 -7.56 9.21
C GLN A 58 7.78 -6.42 8.56
N PRO A 59 6.45 -6.56 8.40
CA PRO A 59 5.60 -5.60 7.70
C PRO A 59 5.69 -4.18 8.27
N LYS A 60 5.73 -4.03 9.60
CA LYS A 60 5.76 -2.72 10.26
C LYS A 60 7.02 -1.93 9.88
N ASP A 61 8.19 -2.57 9.93
CA ASP A 61 9.46 -1.91 9.65
C ASP A 61 9.66 -1.66 8.16
N PHE A 62 9.16 -2.57 7.32
CA PHE A 62 9.15 -2.38 5.87
C PHE A 62 8.28 -1.19 5.44
N LEU A 63 7.05 -1.06 5.98
CA LEU A 63 6.11 0.01 5.61
C LEU A 63 6.52 1.37 6.19
N LYS A 64 7.17 1.41 7.37
CA LYS A 64 7.72 2.65 7.95
C LYS A 64 8.70 3.35 7.02
N GLN A 65 9.49 2.60 6.24
CA GLN A 65 10.49 3.18 5.31
C GLN A 65 9.84 4.11 4.28
N LEU A 66 8.54 3.94 4.02
CA LEU A 66 7.79 4.71 3.04
C LEU A 66 6.83 5.72 3.66
N ARG A 67 6.91 5.91 4.99
CA ARG A 67 6.00 6.79 5.73
C ARG A 67 4.52 6.42 5.55
N ILE A 68 4.24 5.18 5.16
CA ILE A 68 2.91 4.61 5.27
C ILE A 68 2.77 4.29 6.75
N ALA A 69 2.00 5.08 7.49
CA ALA A 69 1.70 4.76 8.88
C ALA A 69 0.85 3.49 8.88
N PRO A 70 1.39 2.32 9.28
CA PRO A 70 0.56 1.13 9.39
C PRO A 70 -0.35 1.38 10.59
N THR A 71 -1.62 1.68 10.35
CA THR A 71 -2.61 1.61 11.42
C THR A 71 -2.81 0.14 11.73
N GLU A 72 -2.43 -0.26 12.95
CA GLU A 72 -2.30 -1.65 13.42
C GLU A 72 -3.65 -2.39 13.58
N PHE A 73 -4.60 -2.18 12.68
CA PHE A 73 -5.93 -2.78 12.77
C PHE A 73 -6.17 -3.79 11.64
N CYS A 74 -5.25 -4.72 11.42
CA CYS A 74 -5.70 -6.00 10.87
C CYS A 74 -6.39 -6.75 12.01
N TYR A 75 -7.70 -6.54 12.21
CA TYR A 75 -8.50 -7.45 13.03
C TYR A 75 -8.61 -8.76 12.25
N ASN A 76 -7.70 -9.69 12.54
CA ASN A 76 -7.86 -11.12 12.32
C ASN A 76 -7.62 -11.83 13.65
#